data_AF-A0A5K0W068-F1
#
_entry.id   AF-A0A5K0W068-F1
#
_cell.length_a   1.000
_cell.length_b   1.000
_cell.length_c   1.000
_cell.angle_alpha   90.00
_cell.angle_beta   90.00
_cell.angle_gamma   90.00
#
_symmetry.space_group_name_H-M   'P 1'
#
loop_
_entity.id
_entity.type
_entity.pdbx_description
1 polymer ?
#
loop_
_entity_poly.entity_id
_entity_poly.type
_entity_poly.pdbx_seq_one_letter_code
_entity_poly.pdbx_strand_id
1 'polypeptide(L)'
;EMLVGPARALFMDEISTGLDSSTTYKIVNSVRQFTHIIGATVAISLLQPAPETYDLFDDIILLSDGHIVYHGPREHVLEFFESMGFRCPERKGIADFLQE
;
A
#
# COMPACT_ATOMS: atom_id res chain seq x y z
N GLU A 1 -4.12 -15.32 10.26
CA GLU A 1 -3.39 -15.19 11.55
C GLU A 1 -4.32 -14.67 12.64
N MET A 2 -4.04 -14.95 13.92
CA MET A 2 -4.75 -14.33 15.04
C MET A 2 -3.90 -13.21 15.64
N LEU A 3 -4.47 -12.01 15.69
CA LEU A 3 -3.82 -10.85 16.30
C LEU A 3 -4.09 -10.81 17.80
N VAL A 4 -3.13 -11.26 18.62
CA VAL A 4 -3.27 -11.29 20.08
C VAL A 4 -1.99 -10.76 20.74
N GLY A 5 -2.11 -9.67 21.49
CA GLY A 5 -1.03 -9.12 22.31
C GLY A 5 -0.89 -7.60 22.22
N PRO A 6 0.03 -6.99 23.00
CA PRO A 6 0.26 -5.54 23.02
C PRO A 6 1.10 -5.05 21.83
N ALA A 7 1.21 -5.84 20.75
CA ALA A 7 2.05 -5.51 19.61
C ALA A 7 1.52 -4.23 18.93
N ARG A 8 2.38 -3.22 18.83
CA ARG A 8 2.07 -1.94 18.17
C ARG A 8 2.66 -1.84 16.76
N ALA A 9 3.35 -2.88 16.30
CA ALA A 9 3.90 -2.97 14.96
C ALA A 9 3.48 -4.30 14.34
N LEU A 10 2.90 -4.26 13.14
CA LEU A 10 2.41 -5.43 12.41
C LEU A 10 3.03 -5.43 11.01
N PHE A 11 3.47 -6.61 10.58
CA PHE A 11 4.06 -6.81 9.27
C PHE A 11 3.27 -7.92 8.59
N MET A 12 2.72 -7.62 7.43
CA MET A 12 1.81 -8.50 6.70
C MET A 12 2.35 -8.67 5.29
N ASP A 13 2.66 -9.91 4.92
CA ASP A 13 3.25 -10.23 3.62
C ASP A 13 2.24 -10.97 2.74
N GLU A 14 2.09 -10.53 1.49
CA GLU A 14 1.27 -11.15 0.45
C GLU A 14 -0.19 -11.48 0.85
N ILE A 15 -0.82 -10.61 1.65
CA ILE A 15 -2.16 -10.89 2.21
C ILE A 15 -3.29 -10.92 1.16
N SER A 16 -3.03 -10.50 -0.07
CA SER A 16 -3.98 -10.55 -1.18
C SER A 16 -3.93 -11.86 -1.97
N THR A 17 -2.93 -12.72 -1.74
CA THR A 17 -2.74 -13.95 -2.53
C THR A 17 -3.92 -14.91 -2.37
N GLY A 18 -4.58 -15.23 -3.49
CA GLY A 18 -5.74 -16.12 -3.52
C GLY A 18 -7.07 -15.47 -3.13
N LEU A 19 -7.09 -14.15 -2.95
CA LEU A 19 -8.31 -13.38 -2.65
C LEU A 19 -8.76 -12.56 -3.86
N ASP A 20 -10.06 -12.30 -3.94
CA ASP A 20 -10.60 -11.31 -4.87
C ASP A 20 -10.36 -9.87 -4.35
N SER A 21 -10.51 -8.89 -5.23
CA SER A 21 -10.27 -7.47 -4.92
C SER A 21 -11.22 -6.93 -3.84
N SER A 22 -12.48 -7.37 -3.80
CA SER A 22 -13.45 -6.92 -2.79
C SER A 22 -13.08 -7.45 -1.40
N THR A 23 -12.68 -8.71 -1.31
CA THR A 23 -12.24 -9.31 -0.05
C THR A 23 -10.95 -8.67 0.44
N THR A 24 -9.97 -8.46 -0.46
CA THR A 24 -8.71 -7.77 -0.14
C THR A 24 -8.97 -6.37 0.42
N TYR A 25 -9.80 -5.58 -0.27
CA TYR A 25 -10.18 -4.24 0.19
C TYR A 25 -10.79 -4.26 1.60
N LYS A 26 -11.71 -5.19 1.87
CA LYS A 26 -12.35 -5.31 3.20
C LYS A 26 -11.33 -5.62 4.30
N ILE A 27 -10.37 -6.50 4.01
CA ILE A 27 -9.30 -6.85 4.96
C ILE A 27 -8.42 -5.63 5.22
N VAL A 28 -7.90 -4.99 4.17
CA VAL A 28 -7.02 -3.81 4.31
C VAL A 28 -7.72 -2.67 5.02
N ASN A 29 -8.99 -2.40 4.70
CA ASN A 29 -9.76 -1.36 5.38
C ASN A 29 -10.01 -1.69 6.86
N SER A 30 -10.24 -2.96 7.20
CA SER A 30 -10.38 -3.39 8.60
C SER A 30 -9.08 -3.23 9.37
N VAL A 31 -7.95 -3.58 8.75
CA VAL A 31 -6.61 -3.38 9.32
C VAL A 31 -6.34 -1.89 9.53
N ARG A 32 -6.60 -1.04 8.54
CA ARG A 32 -6.47 0.41 8.66
C ARG A 32 -7.26 0.98 9.83
N GLN A 33 -8.54 0.61 9.95
CA GLN A 33 -9.37 1.05 11.08
C GLN A 33 -8.79 0.59 12.42
N PHE A 34 -8.34 -0.66 12.49
CA PHE A 34 -7.70 -1.19 13.68
C PHE A 34 -6.44 -0.39 14.05
N THR A 35 -5.55 -0.15 13.08
CA THR A 35 -4.32 0.66 13.24
C THR A 35 -4.61 2.02 13.87
N HIS A 36 -5.64 2.72 13.38
CA HIS A 36 -6.04 4.02 13.91
C HIS A 36 -6.62 3.96 15.32
N ILE A 37 -7.41 2.92 15.63
CA ILE A 37 -8.02 2.76 16.95
C ILE A 37 -6.96 2.48 18.02
N ILE A 38 -6.01 1.59 17.73
CA ILE A 38 -5.01 1.16 18.71
C ILE A 38 -3.71 1.98 18.68
N GLY A 39 -3.56 2.86 17.69
CA GLY A 39 -2.33 3.64 17.48
C GLY A 39 -1.13 2.74 17.23
N ALA A 40 -1.28 1.79 16.31
CA ALA A 40 -0.21 0.91 15.85
C ALA A 40 0.38 1.40 14.52
N THR A 41 1.43 0.74 14.06
CA THR A 41 2.02 0.87 12.74
C THR A 41 1.87 -0.47 12.02
N VAL A 42 1.41 -0.45 10.77
CA VAL A 42 1.25 -1.66 9.98
C VAL A 42 1.95 -1.48 8.64
N ALA A 43 2.83 -2.42 8.30
CA ALA A 43 3.44 -2.53 6.98
C ALA A 43 2.82 -3.73 6.26
N ILE A 44 2.30 -3.50 5.06
CA ILE A 44 1.67 -4.53 4.23
C ILE A 44 2.36 -4.56 2.87
N SER A 45 2.77 -5.72 2.40
CA SER A 45 3.14 -5.93 1.00
C SER A 45 1.91 -6.39 0.21
N LEU A 46 1.69 -5.79 -0.97
CA LEU A 46 0.63 -6.18 -1.89
C LEU A 46 1.23 -6.36 -3.28
N LEU A 47 0.94 -7.50 -3.90
CA LEU A 47 1.22 -7.72 -5.31
C LEU A 47 0.07 -7.13 -6.13
N GLN A 48 0.32 -6.03 -6.83
CA GLN A 48 -0.66 -5.36 -7.72
C GLN A 48 -2.01 -5.02 -7.05
N PRO A 49 -2.04 -4.06 -6.11
CA PRO A 49 -3.29 -3.68 -5.46
C PRO A 49 -4.26 -3.02 -6.44
N ALA A 50 -5.54 -3.35 -6.32
CA ALA A 50 -6.60 -2.59 -6.99
C ALA A 50 -6.57 -1.11 -6.55
N PRO A 51 -6.97 -0.15 -7.42
CA PRO A 51 -6.91 1.28 -7.11
C PRO A 51 -7.57 1.66 -5.77
N GLU A 52 -8.73 1.06 -5.47
CA GLU A 52 -9.47 1.32 -4.23
C GLU A 52 -8.73 0.81 -3.00
N THR A 53 -7.93 -0.26 -3.14
CA THR A 53 -7.10 -0.80 -2.04
C THR A 53 -5.85 0.05 -1.86
N TYR A 54 -5.24 0.50 -2.96
CA TYR A 54 -4.12 1.43 -2.93
C TYR A 54 -4.47 2.73 -2.20
N ASP A 55 -5.68 3.26 -2.41
CA ASP A 55 -6.13 4.51 -1.77
C ASP A 55 -6.34 4.42 -0.25
N LEU A 56 -6.32 3.22 0.34
CA LEU A 56 -6.40 3.03 1.78
C LEU A 56 -5.09 3.31 2.51
N PHE A 57 -3.96 3.37 1.79
CA PHE A 57 -2.64 3.54 2.39
C PHE A 57 -2.30 5.02 2.63
N ASP A 58 -1.72 5.28 3.79
CA ASP A 58 -1.22 6.61 4.17
C ASP A 58 0.15 6.87 3.52
N ASP A 59 1.07 5.92 3.67
CA ASP A 59 2.42 5.94 3.10
C ASP A 59 2.64 4.77 2.12
N ILE A 60 3.52 4.98 1.13
CA ILE A 60 3.94 3.99 0.15
C ILE A 60 5.45 3.78 0.24
N ILE A 61 5.88 2.52 0.18
CA ILE A 61 7.28 2.13 -0.01
C ILE A 61 7.38 1.43 -1.37
N LEU A 62 8.14 2.01 -2.30
CA LEU A 62 8.46 1.38 -3.59
C LEU A 62 9.86 0.81 -3.56
N LEU A 63 9.96 -0.48 -3.90
CA LEU A 63 11.22 -1.20 -3.97
C LEU A 63 11.50 -1.60 -5.42
N SER A 64 12.73 -1.39 -5.88
CA SER A 64 13.23 -1.85 -7.17
C SER A 64 14.65 -2.40 -6.97
N ASP A 65 14.91 -3.63 -7.42
CA ASP A 65 16.20 -4.31 -7.29
C ASP A 65 16.83 -4.21 -5.88
N GLY A 66 16.02 -4.36 -4.84
CA GLY A 66 16.45 -4.30 -3.43
C GLY A 66 16.70 -2.88 -2.88
N HIS A 67 16.42 -1.84 -3.66
CA HIS A 67 16.58 -0.44 -3.26
C HIS A 67 15.23 0.25 -3.10
N ILE A 68 15.15 1.18 -2.14
CA ILE A 68 13.98 2.04 -1.97
C ILE A 68 14.05 3.15 -3.02
N VAL A 69 13.10 3.16 -3.94
CA VAL A 69 12.95 4.21 -4.97
C VAL A 69 12.11 5.35 -4.43
N TYR A 70 11.10 5.04 -3.61
CA TYR A 70 10.25 6.02 -2.95
C TYR A 70 9.84 5.52 -1.58
N HIS A 71 9.80 6.43 -0.60
CA HIS A 71 9.20 6.19 0.70
C HIS A 71 8.60 7.49 1.21
N GLY A 72 7.29 7.51 1.41
CA GLY A 72 6.58 8.66 1.96
C GLY A 72 5.09 8.64 1.64
N PRO A 73 4.39 9.78 1.84
CA PRO A 73 2.95 9.89 1.68
C PRO A 73 2.50 9.47 0.29
N ARG A 74 1.41 8.69 0.22
CA ARG A 74 0.80 8.27 -1.05
C ARG A 74 0.49 9.45 -1.97
N GLU A 75 0.09 10.58 -1.40
CA GLU A 75 -0.33 11.79 -2.13
C GLU A 75 0.80 12.46 -2.91
N HIS A 76 2.06 12.31 -2.47
CA HIS A 76 3.21 12.96 -3.11
C HIS A 76 3.93 12.07 -4.13
N VAL A 77 3.55 10.80 -4.25
CA VAL A 77 4.29 9.86 -5.10
C VAL A 77 4.26 10.27 -6.57
N LEU A 78 3.12 10.77 -7.07
CA LEU A 78 3.02 11.21 -8.46
C LEU A 78 3.91 12.42 -8.73
N GLU A 79 3.87 13.44 -7.86
CA GLU A 79 4.72 14.63 -7.98
C GLU A 79 6.21 14.25 -7.98
N PHE A 80 6.60 13.29 -7.13
CA PHE A 80 7.96 12.77 -7.10
C PHE A 80 8.38 12.17 -8.46
N PHE A 81 7.57 11.29 -9.05
CA PHE A 81 7.87 10.72 -10.37
C PHE A 81 7.80 11.75 -11.50
N GLU A 82 6.88 12.71 -11.44
CA GLU A 82 6.79 13.82 -12.40
C GLU A 82 8.05 14.69 -12.39
N SER A 83 8.62 14.95 -11.21
CA SER A 83 9.88 15.70 -11.07
C SER A 83 11.07 15.01 -11.73
N MET A 84 11.01 13.68 -11.87
CA MET A 84 12.01 12.87 -12.56
C MET A 84 11.72 12.71 -14.06
N GLY A 85 10.61 13.28 -14.55
CA GLY A 85 10.21 13.22 -15.96
C GLY A 85 9.22 12.10 -16.31
N PHE A 86 8.72 11.34 -15.33
CA PHE A 86 7.73 10.29 -15.54
C PHE A 86 6.32 10.82 -15.22
N ARG A 87 5.39 10.74 -16.19
CA ARG A 87 4.00 11.17 -16.00
C ARG A 87 3.05 9.99 -16.08
N CYS A 88 2.14 9.89 -15.11
CA CYS A 88 1.09 8.89 -15.13
C CYS A 88 0.07 9.24 -16.24
N PRO A 89 -0.26 8.31 -17.16
CA PRO A 89 -1.32 8.53 -18.14
C PRO A 89 -2.71 8.65 -17.48
N GLU A 90 -3.59 9.49 -18.03
CA GLU A 90 -4.94 9.75 -17.46
C GLU A 90 -5.83 8.52 -17.30
N ARG A 91 -5.59 7.46 -18.09
CA ARG A 91 -6.41 6.23 -18.09
C ARG A 91 -5.80 5.10 -17.29
N LYS A 92 -4.67 5.33 -16.61
CA LYS A 92 -3.91 4.30 -15.91
C LYS A 92 -4.07 4.46 -14.41
N GLY A 93 -4.24 3.34 -13.70
CA GLY A 93 -4.21 3.34 -12.24
C GLY A 93 -2.84 3.74 -11.72
N ILE A 94 -2.78 4.50 -10.63
CA ILE A 94 -1.52 4.94 -10.02
C ILE A 94 -0.67 3.72 -9.61
N ALA A 95 -1.28 2.72 -8.96
CA ALA A 95 -0.59 1.49 -8.58
C ALA A 95 0.03 0.75 -9.76
N ASP A 96 -0.65 0.74 -10.92
CA ASP A 96 -0.13 0.11 -12.15
C ASP A 96 0.98 0.97 -12.78
N PHE A 97 0.91 2.30 -12.67
CA PHE A 97 1.97 3.19 -13.12
C PHE A 97 3.26 3.01 -12.31
N LEU A 98 3.17 2.86 -10.99
CA LEU A 98 4.33 2.75 -10.10
C LEU A 98 5.06 1.40 -10.19
N GLN A 99 4.47 0.40 -10.84
CA GLN A 99 5.03 -0.96 -10.98
C GLN A 99 5.69 -1.22 -12.34
N GLU A 100 5.67 -0.25 -13.26
CA GLU A 100 6.36 -0.30 -14.56
C GLU A 100 7.68 0.47 -14.53
#